data_AF-A0A8E0S8R0-F1
#
_entry.id   AF-A0A8E0S8R0-F1
#
_cell.length_a   1.000
_cell.length_b   1.000
_cell.length_c   1.000
_cell.angle_alpha   90.00
_cell.angle_beta   90.00
_cell.angle_gamma   90.00
#
_symmetry.space_group_name_H-M   'P 1'
#
loop_
_entity.id
_entity.type
_entity.pdbx_description
1 polymer ?
#
loop_
_entity_poly.entity_id
_entity_poly.type
_entity_poly.pdbx_seq_one_letter_code
_entity_poly.pdbx_strand_id
1 'polypeptide(L)'
;MRCNLIKALHILRIWIMSVGNHLTPKPLKRAGSPLPEDQPVCKVLVADSENVKVKKRMYALLMMYSGWGYFGMQRSPTHPTIEGELIKALISCGFLANNNPEEFRKVWFQRASKTDKSVSAIGQVCSMLVTPRRRRNQTESEFSSTRSHPDSW
;
A
#
# COMPACT_ATOMS: atom_id res chain seq x y z
N MET A 1 5.36 -57.08 -19.01
CA MET A 1 4.92 -56.13 -17.95
C MET A 1 5.82 -54.87 -17.90
N ARG A 2 5.90 -54.08 -18.99
CA ARG A 2 6.78 -52.88 -19.05
C ARG A 2 6.06 -51.58 -19.48
N CYS A 3 4.73 -51.59 -19.58
CA CYS A 3 3.97 -50.45 -20.12
C CYS A 3 3.39 -49.48 -19.07
N ASN A 4 3.48 -49.80 -17.77
CA ASN A 4 2.87 -48.98 -16.72
C ASN A 4 3.81 -47.92 -16.13
N LEU A 5 5.13 -48.08 -16.28
CA LEU A 5 6.12 -47.14 -15.73
C LEU A 5 6.21 -45.84 -16.58
N ILE A 6 6.09 -45.96 -17.90
CA ILE A 6 6.09 -44.80 -18.82
C ILE A 6 4.82 -43.97 -18.62
N LYS A 7 3.66 -44.61 -18.42
CA LYS A 7 2.41 -43.92 -18.09
C LYS A 7 2.49 -43.21 -16.74
N ALA A 8 3.12 -43.82 -15.74
CA ALA A 8 3.32 -43.20 -14.42
C ALA A 8 4.27 -41.97 -14.49
N LEU A 9 5.38 -42.05 -15.23
CA LEU A 9 6.28 -40.91 -15.45
C LEU A 9 5.61 -39.78 -16.24
N HIS A 10 4.74 -40.12 -17.19
CA HIS A 10 4.00 -39.11 -17.96
C HIS A 10 2.96 -38.38 -17.10
N ILE A 11 2.27 -39.09 -16.21
CA ILE A 11 1.31 -38.50 -15.26
C ILE A 11 2.04 -37.62 -14.24
N LEU A 12 3.19 -38.05 -13.72
CA LEU A 12 3.97 -37.26 -12.75
C LEU A 12 4.54 -35.98 -13.38
N ARG A 13 4.95 -36.04 -14.65
CA ARG A 13 5.45 -34.89 -15.40
C ARG A 13 4.34 -33.89 -15.74
N ILE A 14 3.12 -34.34 -16.04
CA ILE A 14 1.95 -33.47 -16.23
C ILE A 14 1.56 -32.79 -14.91
N TRP A 15 1.63 -33.50 -13.78
CA TRP A 15 1.29 -32.92 -12.47
C TRP A 15 2.30 -31.87 -12.00
N ILE A 16 3.61 -32.13 -12.15
CA ILE A 16 4.68 -31.17 -11.81
C ILE A 16 4.60 -29.89 -12.66
N MET A 17 4.14 -29.96 -13.91
CA MET A 17 3.93 -28.76 -14.73
C MET A 17 2.58 -28.06 -14.50
N SER A 18 1.65 -28.67 -13.76
CA SER A 18 0.33 -28.08 -13.46
C SER A 18 0.30 -27.25 -12.17
N VAL A 19 1.30 -27.36 -11.29
CA VAL A 19 1.39 -26.57 -10.05
C VAL A 19 2.08 -25.21 -10.28
N GLY A 20 2.78 -25.02 -11.41
CA GLY A 20 3.57 -23.82 -11.71
C GLY A 20 2.80 -22.58 -12.17
N ASN A 21 1.48 -22.62 -12.36
CA ASN A 21 0.71 -21.53 -12.98
C ASN A 21 -0.35 -20.85 -12.08
N HIS A 22 -0.25 -20.99 -10.75
CA HIS A 22 -1.21 -20.39 -9.81
C HIS A 22 -0.63 -19.24 -8.97
N LEU A 23 0.21 -18.38 -9.54
CA LEU A 23 0.71 -17.15 -8.89
C LEU A 23 0.67 -15.91 -9.78
N THR A 24 -0.31 -15.81 -10.68
CA THR A 24 -0.72 -14.50 -11.19
C THR A 24 -2.08 -14.14 -10.58
N PRO A 25 -2.23 -13.00 -9.86
CA PRO A 25 -3.55 -12.58 -9.44
C PRO A 25 -4.42 -12.36 -10.68
N LYS A 26 -5.44 -13.20 -10.85
CA LYS A 26 -6.47 -12.99 -11.88
C LYS A 26 -7.14 -11.63 -11.59
N PRO A 27 -7.31 -10.73 -12.58
CA PRO A 27 -8.12 -9.55 -12.37
C PRO A 27 -9.55 -10.01 -12.08
N LEU A 28 -10.06 -9.67 -10.90
CA LEU A 28 -11.45 -9.91 -10.52
C LEU A 28 -12.35 -9.12 -11.49
N LYS A 29 -12.87 -9.79 -12.53
CA LYS A 29 -14.04 -9.33 -13.28
C LYS A 29 -15.22 -9.33 -12.31
N ARG A 30 -15.56 -8.17 -11.76
CA ARG A 30 -16.88 -7.99 -11.13
C ARG A 30 -17.91 -7.89 -12.25
N ALA A 31 -18.85 -8.84 -12.26
CA ALA A 31 -20.05 -8.81 -13.09
C ALA A 31 -20.90 -7.57 -12.73
N GLY A 32 -21.58 -7.04 -13.74
CA GLY A 32 -22.09 -5.67 -13.76
C GLY A 32 -23.26 -5.34 -12.84
N SER A 33 -23.43 -4.03 -12.67
CA SER A 33 -24.71 -3.36 -12.51
C SER A 33 -24.62 -2.00 -13.25
N PRO A 34 -25.71 -1.50 -13.88
CA PRO A 34 -25.66 -0.34 -14.76
C PRO A 34 -25.32 0.95 -14.02
N LEU A 35 -24.63 1.86 -14.70
CA LEU A 35 -24.41 3.24 -14.26
C LEU A 35 -25.75 3.98 -14.13
N PRO A 36 -25.99 4.70 -13.02
CA PRO A 36 -26.62 6.00 -13.08
C PRO A 36 -25.51 7.04 -13.20
N GLU A 37 -25.43 7.68 -14.36
CA GLU A 37 -24.81 8.99 -14.51
C GLU A 37 -25.53 9.99 -13.57
N ASP A 38 -24.82 10.55 -12.58
CA ASP A 38 -24.80 12.00 -12.26
C ASP A 38 -24.09 12.29 -10.91
N GLN A 39 -22.80 12.69 -11.01
CA GLN A 39 -22.09 13.76 -10.26
C GLN A 39 -21.94 13.69 -8.70
N PRO A 40 -20.94 14.38 -8.07
CA PRO A 40 -19.86 15.19 -8.62
C PRO A 40 -18.46 14.62 -8.34
N VAL A 41 -17.59 14.75 -9.34
CA VAL A 41 -16.16 14.48 -9.24
C VAL A 41 -15.52 15.54 -8.34
N CYS A 42 -14.87 15.14 -7.23
CA CYS A 42 -13.99 16.04 -6.48
C CYS A 42 -12.71 16.33 -7.30
N LYS A 43 -12.82 17.31 -8.19
CA LYS A 43 -11.73 18.18 -8.68
C LYS A 43 -11.38 19.14 -7.52
N VAL A 44 -10.17 19.63 -7.27
CA VAL A 44 -8.89 19.67 -7.97
C VAL A 44 -7.85 20.24 -6.98
N LEU A 45 -6.58 20.05 -7.33
CA LEU A 45 -5.39 20.62 -6.71
C LEU A 45 -5.47 22.15 -6.59
N VAL A 46 -4.97 22.72 -5.50
CA VAL A 46 -4.61 24.14 -5.49
C VAL A 46 -3.25 24.29 -6.21
N ALA A 47 -3.35 24.67 -7.48
CA ALA A 47 -2.50 25.56 -8.30
C ALA A 47 -2.50 25.10 -9.76
N ASP A 48 -3.48 25.65 -10.48
CA ASP A 48 -3.57 26.01 -11.90
C ASP A 48 -3.30 24.98 -13.03
N SER A 49 -4.28 24.97 -13.94
CA SER A 49 -4.22 24.58 -15.36
C SER A 49 -4.41 23.10 -15.72
N GLU A 50 -5.60 22.84 -16.27
CA GLU A 50 -6.02 21.69 -17.08
C GLU A 50 -6.21 20.32 -16.39
N ASN A 51 -7.34 19.70 -16.76
CA ASN A 51 -7.94 18.52 -16.15
C ASN A 51 -7.17 17.22 -16.47
N VAL A 52 -5.90 17.12 -16.12
CA VAL A 52 -5.16 15.87 -16.26
C VAL A 52 -5.55 14.95 -15.10
N LYS A 53 -6.51 14.06 -15.35
CA LYS A 53 -6.95 13.02 -14.40
C LYS A 53 -5.77 12.07 -14.12
N VAL A 54 -4.98 12.36 -13.09
CA VAL A 54 -3.83 11.52 -12.74
C VAL A 54 -4.32 10.15 -12.26
N LYS A 55 -3.93 9.10 -12.96
CA LYS A 55 -4.34 7.72 -12.66
C LYS A 55 -3.74 7.26 -11.33
N LYS A 56 -4.60 6.88 -10.38
CA LYS A 56 -4.18 6.22 -9.12
C LYS A 56 -3.50 4.89 -9.41
N ARG A 57 -2.48 4.54 -8.62
CA ARG A 57 -1.74 3.27 -8.70
C ARG A 57 -1.68 2.62 -7.32
N MET A 58 -1.67 1.29 -7.29
CA MET A 58 -1.49 0.53 -6.06
C MET A 58 0.00 0.51 -5.70
N TYR A 59 0.32 0.86 -4.46
CA TYR A 59 1.66 0.83 -3.91
C TYR A 59 1.73 -0.10 -2.71
N ALA A 60 2.88 -0.73 -2.52
CA ALA A 60 3.24 -1.44 -1.30
C ALA A 60 4.33 -0.63 -0.57
N LEU A 61 4.20 -0.55 0.75
CA LEU A 61 5.14 0.11 1.65
C LEU A 61 5.70 -0.95 2.60
N LEU A 62 7.02 -1.06 2.65
CA LEU A 62 7.73 -1.80 3.70
C LEU A 62 8.24 -0.78 4.71
N MET A 63 7.88 -0.96 5.98
CA MET A 63 8.21 0.00 7.04
C MET A 63 8.59 -0.71 8.34
N MET A 64 9.38 0.00 9.14
CA MET A 64 9.75 -0.37 10.51
C MET A 64 9.30 0.71 11.49
N TYR A 65 9.01 0.34 12.73
CA TYR A 65 8.67 1.26 13.80
C TYR A 65 8.94 0.66 15.18
N SER A 66 9.19 1.54 16.15
CA SER A 66 9.11 1.22 17.58
C SER A 66 7.66 1.34 18.05
N GLY A 67 7.14 0.31 18.71
CA GLY A 67 5.78 0.32 19.25
C GLY A 67 5.61 1.17 20.51
N TRP A 68 6.71 1.62 21.12
CA TRP A 68 6.69 2.33 22.39
C TRP A 68 5.86 3.63 22.29
N GLY A 69 4.93 3.81 23.22
CA GLY A 69 4.01 4.97 23.23
C GLY A 69 2.82 4.87 22.26
N TYR A 70 2.71 3.79 21.49
CA TYR A 70 1.62 3.57 20.53
C TYR A 70 0.68 2.44 20.97
N PHE A 71 -0.61 2.60 20.66
CA PHE A 71 -1.67 1.64 20.94
C PHE A 71 -1.87 0.64 19.79
N GLY A 72 -0.75 0.28 19.15
CA GLY A 72 -0.70 -0.69 18.05
C GLY A 72 -0.85 -0.08 16.67
N MET A 73 -1.05 -0.95 15.68
CA MET A 73 -1.10 -0.54 14.27
C MET A 73 -2.41 0.19 13.91
N GLN A 74 -3.56 -0.31 14.38
CA GLN A 74 -4.87 0.11 13.91
C GLN A 74 -5.28 1.47 14.46
N ARG A 75 -5.80 2.35 13.61
CA ARG A 75 -6.31 3.65 14.04
C ARG A 75 -7.39 3.54 15.12
N SER A 76 -7.20 4.32 16.18
CA SER A 76 -8.16 4.57 17.24
C SER A 76 -8.47 6.07 17.30
N PRO A 77 -9.71 6.49 17.62
CA PRO A 77 -10.07 7.91 17.76
C PRO A 77 -9.32 8.61 18.91
N THR A 78 -9.06 7.88 20.00
CA THR A 78 -8.60 8.43 21.27
C THR A 78 -7.11 8.24 21.52
N HIS A 79 -6.46 7.33 20.80
CA HIS A 79 -5.11 6.89 21.13
C HIS A 79 -4.16 7.01 19.92
N PRO A 80 -2.89 7.40 20.15
CA PRO A 80 -1.89 7.43 19.09
C PRO A 80 -1.59 6.01 18.61
N THR A 81 -1.52 5.85 17.30
CA THR A 81 -1.38 4.56 16.60
C THR A 81 -0.46 4.74 15.41
N ILE A 82 0.18 3.66 14.98
CA ILE A 82 1.16 3.72 13.87
C ILE A 82 0.49 4.17 12.57
N GLU A 83 -0.73 3.69 12.29
CA GLU A 83 -1.53 4.22 11.19
C GLU A 83 -1.79 5.72 11.32
N GLY A 84 -2.21 6.18 12.50
CA GLY A 84 -2.50 7.60 12.71
C GLY A 84 -1.34 8.49 12.29
N GLU A 85 -0.11 8.12 12.63
CA GLU A 85 1.09 8.85 12.23
C GLU A 85 1.45 8.67 10.75
N LEU A 86 1.36 7.45 10.22
CA LEU A 86 1.61 7.18 8.79
C LEU A 86 0.70 8.04 7.90
N ILE A 87 -0.56 8.18 8.32
CA ILE A 87 -1.58 8.95 7.61
C ILE A 87 -1.26 10.44 7.62
N LYS A 88 -0.89 10.98 8.78
CA LYS A 88 -0.46 12.38 8.90
C LYS A 88 0.72 12.65 7.97
N ALA A 89 1.72 11.77 7.96
CA ALA A 89 2.87 11.88 7.06
C ALA A 89 2.47 11.84 5.57
N LEU A 90 1.54 10.97 5.18
CA LEU A 90 1.04 10.90 3.80
C LEU A 90 0.28 12.17 3.38
N ILE A 91 -0.46 12.80 4.29
CA ILE A 91 -1.13 14.08 4.05
C ILE A 91 -0.09 15.19 3.89
N SER A 92 0.90 15.27 4.78
CA SER A 92 2.00 16.24 4.68
C SER A 92 2.80 16.09 3.38
N CYS A 93 2.95 14.87 2.88
CA CYS A 93 3.60 14.58 1.60
C CYS A 93 2.71 14.85 0.38
N GLY A 94 1.42 15.15 0.57
CA GLY A 94 0.45 15.42 -0.50
C GLY A 94 -0.06 14.18 -1.24
N PHE A 95 0.05 12.98 -0.63
CA PHE A 95 -0.52 11.74 -1.19
C PHE A 95 -2.00 11.56 -0.84
N LEU A 96 -2.42 12.13 0.29
CA LEU A 96 -3.80 12.15 0.78
C LEU A 96 -4.23 13.60 0.96
N ALA A 97 -5.50 13.89 0.66
CA ALA A 97 -6.03 15.25 0.79
C ALA A 97 -6.34 15.61 2.25
N ASN A 98 -7.05 14.73 2.97
CA ASN A 98 -7.56 14.97 4.32
C ASN A 98 -7.51 13.71 5.17
N ASN A 99 -7.61 13.89 6.49
CA ASN A 99 -7.57 12.81 7.48
C ASN A 99 -8.94 12.13 7.72
N ASN A 100 -9.85 12.22 6.75
CA ASN A 100 -11.23 11.75 6.89
C ASN A 100 -11.31 10.23 6.70
N PRO A 101 -12.12 9.50 7.50
CA PRO A 101 -12.27 8.05 7.39
C PRO A 101 -12.81 7.60 6.02
N GLU A 102 -13.61 8.44 5.35
CA GLU A 102 -14.08 8.19 3.99
C GLU A 102 -12.93 8.19 2.96
N GLU A 103 -11.92 9.03 3.16
CA GLU A 103 -10.74 9.05 2.28
C GLU A 103 -9.91 7.77 2.46
N PHE A 104 -9.84 7.23 3.68
CA PHE A 104 -9.20 5.94 3.98
C PHE A 104 -9.82 4.77 3.24
N ARG A 105 -11.15 4.75 3.13
CA ARG A 105 -11.86 3.74 2.34
C ARG A 105 -11.56 3.87 0.85
N LYS A 106 -11.46 5.09 0.32
CA LYS A 106 -11.15 5.34 -1.10
C LYS A 106 -9.75 4.92 -1.52
N VAL A 107 -8.79 4.88 -0.60
CA VAL A 107 -7.41 4.47 -0.91
C VAL A 107 -7.15 2.98 -0.69
N TRP A 108 -8.17 2.19 -0.34
CA TRP A 108 -8.04 0.73 -0.21
C TRP A 108 -6.85 0.35 0.68
N PHE A 109 -6.68 1.08 1.78
CA PHE A 109 -5.56 0.86 2.70
C PHE A 109 -5.68 -0.54 3.31
N GLN A 110 -4.63 -1.34 3.19
CA GLN A 110 -4.52 -2.68 3.76
C GLN A 110 -3.17 -2.83 4.45
N ARG A 111 -3.10 -3.78 5.38
CA ARG A 111 -1.93 -4.05 6.22
C ARG A 111 -1.76 -5.55 6.30
N ALA A 112 -0.51 -5.98 6.35
CA ALA A 112 -0.19 -7.39 6.52
C ALA A 112 -0.49 -7.87 7.95
N SER A 113 -0.24 -7.02 8.96
CA SER A 113 -0.40 -7.41 10.37
C SER A 113 -1.17 -6.39 11.21
N LYS A 114 -1.89 -6.90 12.21
CA LYS A 114 -2.42 -6.13 13.34
C LYS A 114 -1.55 -6.36 14.56
N THR A 115 -0.69 -5.40 14.85
CA THR A 115 0.12 -5.41 16.05
C THR A 115 -0.64 -4.78 17.20
N ASP A 116 -0.45 -5.36 18.39
CA ASP A 116 -1.02 -4.88 19.63
C ASP A 116 -0.28 -3.64 20.16
N LYS A 117 -0.79 -3.09 21.26
CA LYS A 117 -0.15 -1.98 21.98
C LYS A 117 1.30 -2.31 22.32
N SER A 118 2.19 -1.32 22.20
CA SER A 118 3.64 -1.42 22.50
C SER A 118 4.46 -2.43 21.69
N VAL A 119 3.88 -3.09 20.68
CA VAL A 119 4.60 -4.03 19.82
C VAL A 119 5.39 -3.29 18.74
N SER A 120 6.68 -3.62 18.60
CA SER A 120 7.54 -3.09 17.53
C SER A 120 7.54 -4.00 16.31
N ALA A 121 7.83 -3.45 15.13
CA ALA A 121 7.92 -4.24 13.89
C ALA A 121 9.05 -3.74 12.99
N ILE A 122 9.77 -4.67 12.38
CA ILE A 122 10.83 -4.38 11.40
C ILE A 122 10.34 -4.54 9.95
N GLY A 123 9.40 -5.46 9.73
CA GLY A 123 8.91 -5.83 8.40
C GLY A 123 7.41 -5.63 8.22
N GLN A 124 6.84 -4.54 8.74
CA GLN A 124 5.43 -4.27 8.52
C GLN A 124 5.21 -3.87 7.06
N VAL A 125 4.27 -4.54 6.40
CA VAL A 125 3.90 -4.25 5.02
C VAL A 125 2.50 -3.67 4.98
N CYS A 126 2.34 -2.56 4.25
CA CYS A 126 1.05 -1.95 3.97
C CYS A 126 0.87 -1.76 2.47
N SER A 127 -0.38 -1.70 2.00
CA SER A 127 -0.67 -1.34 0.61
C SER A 127 -1.76 -0.28 0.53
N MET A 128 -1.66 0.60 -0.46
CA MET A 128 -2.65 1.65 -0.70
C MET A 128 -2.68 2.10 -2.16
N LEU A 129 -3.87 2.51 -2.60
CA LEU A 129 -4.14 3.10 -3.89
C LEU A 129 -4.02 4.63 -3.80
N VAL A 130 -2.89 5.17 -4.25
CA VAL A 130 -2.61 6.61 -4.21
C VAL A 130 -2.20 7.13 -5.58
N THR A 131 -2.31 8.45 -5.74
CA THR A 131 -1.88 9.12 -6.96
C THR A 131 -0.35 9.26 -6.96
N PRO A 132 0.37 8.82 -8.01
CA PRO A 132 1.80 9.07 -8.11
C PRO A 132 2.08 10.58 -8.05
N ARG A 133 2.95 10.98 -7.11
CA ARG A 133 3.54 12.31 -7.15
C ARG A 133 4.43 12.37 -8.39
N ARG A 134 4.18 13.31 -9.30
CA ARG A 134 5.05 13.57 -10.45
C ARG A 134 6.44 13.84 -9.87
N ARG A 135 7.44 13.02 -10.22
CA ARG A 135 8.83 13.22 -9.77
C ARG A 135 9.22 14.64 -10.12
N ARG A 136 9.23 15.52 -9.11
CA ARG A 136 9.91 16.80 -9.19
C ARG A 136 11.37 16.43 -8.97
N ASN A 137 12.25 16.82 -9.89
CA ASN A 137 13.68 16.64 -9.71
C ASN A 137 14.09 17.41 -8.45
N GLN A 138 14.08 16.75 -7.29
CA GLN A 138 14.64 17.29 -6.07
C GLN A 138 16.12 16.92 -6.10
N THR A 139 16.93 17.94 -6.40
CA THR A 139 18.36 17.98 -6.15
C THR A 139 18.66 17.50 -4.73
N GLU A 140 19.70 16.69 -4.60
CA GLU A 140 20.11 15.91 -3.42
C GLU A 140 20.51 16.73 -2.16
N SER A 141 20.13 18.01 -2.06
CA SER A 141 20.71 18.93 -1.07
C SER A 141 20.08 18.87 0.34
N GLU A 142 19.02 18.08 0.58
CA GLU A 142 18.28 18.13 1.85
C GLU A 142 18.47 16.88 2.75
N PHE A 143 19.18 15.84 2.27
CA PHE A 143 19.46 14.64 3.07
C PHE A 143 20.79 14.71 3.85
N SER A 144 21.62 15.73 3.63
CA SER A 144 22.91 15.91 4.31
C SER A 144 22.83 16.72 5.61
N SER A 145 21.72 17.42 5.91
CA SER A 145 21.66 18.33 7.06
C SER A 145 21.21 17.71 8.39
N THR A 146 20.73 16.46 8.41
CA THR A 146 20.32 15.76 9.65
C THR A 146 21.32 14.70 10.13
N ARG A 147 22.51 14.62 9.52
CA ARG A 147 23.64 13.82 10.00
C ARG A 147 24.57 14.58 10.96
N SER A 148 24.09 15.61 11.65
CA SER A 148 24.75 16.04 12.89
C SER A 148 24.34 15.07 14.00
N HIS A 149 25.15 14.01 14.15
CA HIS A 149 25.22 13.22 15.37
C HIS A 149 25.46 14.18 16.56
N PRO A 150 24.61 14.21 17.60
CA PRO A 150 25.05 14.74 18.88
C PRO A 150 25.98 13.70 19.52
N ASP A 151 27.27 13.87 19.30
CA ASP A 151 28.31 13.17 20.05
C ASP A 151 28.33 13.70 21.49
N SER A 152 27.62 13.03 22.40
CA SER A 152 27.96 13.01 23.83
C SER A 152 27.15 11.91 24.54
N TRP A 153 27.88 11.03 25.24
CA TRP A 153 27.36 9.99 26.13
C TRP A 153 26.42 10.54 27.22
#